data_AF-A0A246ALS7-F1
#
_entry.id   AF-A0A246ALS7-F1
#
_cell.length_a   1.000
_cell.length_b   1.000
_cell.length_c   1.000
_cell.angle_alpha   90.00
_cell.angle_beta   90.00
_cell.angle_gamma   90.00
#
_symmetry.space_group_name_H-M   'P 1'
#
loop_
_entity.id
_entity.type
_entity.pdbx_description
1 polymer ?
#
loop_
_entity_poly.entity_id
_entity_poly.type
_entity_poly.pdbx_seq_one_letter_code
_entity_poly.pdbx_strand_id
1 'polypeptide(L)'
;MKKLSFLFLSLSSTLVFSQFVSPGTGVTYNLASLSVAAPTVLVNNGTSYQMKADITISNGDTLLMNEDATLKIDGGKQLTIAGIYDTNAGNLLITATDPAVIFKGIRLESTSTVTIRNTTFEYGGGIQALTGNFLMDNSIVRYFKSGLVTGAALNFSTGNPVVKNSQFIENDLPAVASGANQGVALEFTGNYLYGNTKGNSNRPQVNMGPSGTGITKIINNTIIGDRTLTKVGGVSVSTLLGVENHPQIEDNIIKDNRYGITVTGNNSSGSISNNTLTDNNTEPVPASGGSGISLSGSGSQVMAIKVERNKIRGSLWGITIIGTARADLGGGTLGSTGENIFFNNGNGGQLYALYNNTANPISATNNCWREGELSDDAMVEAVISHSVDNATLGTVTYAPYMCALPLSASDAALSKSSIYPNPSNGTFVFDSEKSGNIVISDMSGRVIYSGIVAKGKNTVSVKAKSGVYILVHQSEGKKTSNKLIIK
;
A
#
# COMPACT_ATOMS: atom_id res chain seq x y z
N MET A 1 -88.72 -24.02 16.55
CA MET A 1 -88.67 -22.54 16.47
C MET A 1 -87.20 -22.13 16.68
N LYS A 2 -86.45 -21.89 15.59
CA LYS A 2 -85.88 -20.58 15.14
C LYS A 2 -85.00 -19.91 16.24
N LYS A 3 -83.66 -19.93 16.18
CA LYS A 3 -82.64 -19.31 15.27
C LYS A 3 -82.20 -17.88 15.71
N LEU A 4 -80.89 -17.63 15.47
CA LEU A 4 -80.08 -16.38 15.45
C LEU A 4 -79.44 -15.95 16.79
N SER A 5 -78.13 -16.03 17.04
CA SER A 5 -76.88 -15.62 16.32
C SER A 5 -76.61 -14.11 16.38
N PHE A 6 -75.45 -13.72 16.93
CA PHE A 6 -74.58 -12.68 16.37
C PHE A 6 -73.14 -12.84 16.86
N LEU A 7 -72.28 -13.27 15.94
CA LEU A 7 -70.82 -13.26 15.98
C LEU A 7 -70.38 -11.93 15.38
N PHE A 8 -69.56 -11.14 16.07
CA PHE A 8 -68.87 -9.99 15.46
C PHE A 8 -67.38 -10.29 15.36
N LEU A 9 -66.96 -10.56 14.14
CA LEU A 9 -65.59 -10.80 13.69
C LEU A 9 -65.02 -9.43 13.27
N SER A 10 -64.03 -8.89 13.99
CA SER A 10 -63.18 -7.81 13.48
C SER A 10 -61.86 -8.40 13.00
N LEU A 11 -61.83 -8.77 11.72
CA LEU A 11 -60.65 -9.22 11.00
C LEU A 11 -59.83 -8.00 10.59
N SER A 12 -58.94 -7.52 11.45
CA SER A 12 -57.86 -6.60 11.06
C SER A 12 -56.63 -7.43 10.69
N SER A 13 -56.54 -7.83 9.42
CA SER A 13 -55.36 -8.49 8.87
C SER A 13 -54.24 -7.47 8.66
N THR A 14 -53.38 -7.31 9.66
CA THR A 14 -52.06 -6.72 9.44
C THR A 14 -51.21 -7.72 8.68
N LEU A 15 -50.76 -7.37 7.48
CA LEU A 15 -49.73 -8.11 6.75
C LEU A 15 -48.41 -8.02 7.53
N VAL A 16 -48.15 -8.98 8.41
CA VAL A 16 -46.82 -9.17 8.99
C VAL A 16 -45.99 -9.89 7.93
N PHE A 17 -45.04 -9.19 7.31
CA PHE A 17 -44.00 -9.87 6.53
C PHE A 17 -43.17 -10.68 7.54
N SER A 18 -43.34 -11.99 7.56
CA SER A 18 -42.55 -12.86 8.44
C SER A 18 -41.09 -12.78 8.03
N GLN A 19 -40.19 -12.48 8.96
CA GLN A 19 -38.76 -12.77 8.79
C GLN A 19 -38.54 -14.28 8.64
N PHE A 20 -37.45 -14.69 8.00
CA PHE A 20 -37.04 -16.09 7.96
C PHE A 20 -35.87 -16.34 8.92
N VAL A 21 -35.95 -17.41 9.70
CA VAL A 21 -34.85 -17.92 10.53
C VAL A 21 -34.70 -19.40 10.22
N SER A 22 -33.52 -19.82 9.77
CA SER A 22 -33.25 -21.22 9.47
C SER A 22 -33.18 -22.07 10.76
N PRO A 23 -33.42 -23.39 10.70
CA PRO A 23 -33.61 -24.22 11.89
C PRO A 23 -32.35 -24.48 12.73
N GLY A 24 -31.15 -24.31 12.17
CA GLY A 24 -29.87 -24.60 12.83
C GLY A 24 -29.57 -26.10 12.95
N THR A 25 -30.09 -26.90 12.02
CA THR A 25 -30.04 -28.37 12.08
C THR A 25 -29.10 -28.99 11.04
N GLY A 26 -28.22 -28.20 10.41
CA GLY A 26 -27.31 -28.69 9.37
C GLY A 26 -27.82 -28.48 7.95
N VAL A 27 -28.82 -27.62 7.75
CA VAL A 27 -29.43 -27.42 6.42
C VAL A 27 -28.55 -26.50 5.59
N THR A 28 -28.35 -26.86 4.33
CA THR A 28 -27.73 -25.98 3.34
C THR A 28 -28.79 -25.37 2.44
N TYR A 29 -28.85 -24.04 2.46
CA TYR A 29 -29.66 -23.24 1.57
C TYR A 29 -28.80 -22.66 0.45
N ASN A 30 -29.30 -22.69 -0.79
CA ASN A 30 -28.93 -21.74 -1.82
C ASN A 30 -30.13 -20.81 -2.10
N LEU A 31 -29.99 -19.82 -2.98
CA LEU A 31 -31.10 -18.89 -3.24
C LEU A 31 -32.36 -19.61 -3.75
N ALA A 32 -32.21 -20.61 -4.62
CA ALA A 32 -33.33 -21.41 -5.11
C ALA A 32 -34.05 -22.15 -3.96
N SER A 33 -33.36 -22.95 -3.15
CA SER A 33 -33.97 -23.71 -2.05
C SER A 33 -34.50 -22.81 -0.93
N LEU A 34 -33.84 -21.68 -0.67
CA LEU A 34 -34.29 -20.67 0.29
C LEU A 34 -35.59 -20.00 -0.18
N SER A 35 -35.71 -19.70 -1.48
CA SER A 35 -36.93 -19.14 -2.05
C SER A 35 -38.11 -20.11 -2.01
N VAL A 36 -37.86 -21.42 -2.04
CA VAL A 36 -38.90 -22.44 -1.86
C VAL A 36 -39.28 -22.59 -0.38
N ALA A 37 -38.30 -22.53 0.53
CA ALA A 37 -38.54 -22.64 1.97
C ALA A 37 -39.23 -21.40 2.56
N ALA A 38 -39.00 -20.22 1.97
CA ALA A 38 -39.54 -18.94 2.44
C ALA A 38 -40.01 -18.05 1.27
N PRO A 39 -41.03 -18.47 0.50
CA PRO A 39 -41.42 -17.85 -0.77
C PRO A 39 -41.98 -16.41 -0.64
N THR A 40 -42.41 -16.02 0.55
CA THR A 40 -42.85 -14.64 0.84
C THR A 40 -41.70 -13.73 1.30
N VAL A 41 -40.56 -14.32 1.69
CA VAL A 41 -39.36 -13.64 2.21
C VAL A 41 -38.32 -13.46 1.11
N LEU A 42 -38.02 -14.52 0.37
CA LEU A 42 -37.12 -14.51 -0.77
C LEU A 42 -37.91 -14.92 -2.02
N VAL A 43 -38.28 -13.94 -2.82
CA VAL A 43 -39.07 -14.15 -4.04
C VAL A 43 -38.14 -14.44 -5.21
N ASN A 44 -38.32 -15.57 -5.87
CA ASN A 44 -37.64 -15.87 -7.13
C ASN A 44 -38.38 -15.18 -8.29
N ASN A 45 -37.69 -14.27 -8.98
CA ASN A 45 -38.19 -13.52 -10.14
C ASN A 45 -37.59 -14.03 -11.48
N GLY A 46 -37.18 -15.29 -11.53
CA GLY A 46 -36.53 -15.92 -12.68
C GLY A 46 -35.03 -15.65 -12.70
N THR A 47 -34.61 -14.47 -13.15
CA THR A 47 -33.18 -14.11 -13.29
C THR A 47 -32.60 -13.40 -12.07
N SER A 48 -33.42 -13.15 -11.05
CA SER A 48 -33.00 -12.50 -9.80
C SER A 48 -33.87 -12.96 -8.63
N TYR A 49 -33.36 -12.78 -7.42
CA TYR A 49 -34.08 -13.01 -6.19
C TYR A 49 -34.30 -11.69 -5.47
N GLN A 50 -35.46 -11.52 -4.84
CA GLN A 50 -35.79 -10.35 -4.04
C GLN A 50 -36.05 -10.74 -2.58
N MET A 51 -35.20 -10.26 -1.69
CA MET A 51 -35.34 -10.40 -0.24
C MET A 51 -36.21 -9.27 0.30
N LYS A 52 -37.44 -9.61 0.70
CA LYS A 52 -38.50 -8.68 1.13
C LYS A 52 -38.61 -8.53 2.65
N ALA A 53 -38.04 -9.46 3.40
CA ALA A 53 -37.97 -9.43 4.86
C ALA A 53 -36.59 -9.93 5.33
N ASP A 54 -36.29 -9.73 6.61
CA ASP A 54 -35.01 -10.15 7.19
C ASP A 54 -34.83 -11.67 7.11
N ILE A 55 -33.59 -12.09 6.90
CA ILE A 55 -33.19 -13.50 6.80
C ILE A 55 -32.07 -13.73 7.81
N THR A 56 -32.23 -14.74 8.64
CA THR A 56 -31.18 -15.25 9.54
C THR A 56 -30.86 -16.69 9.19
N ILE A 57 -29.59 -16.95 8.88
CA ILE A 57 -29.03 -18.28 8.70
C ILE A 57 -28.41 -18.68 10.03
N SER A 58 -29.12 -19.51 10.79
CA SER A 58 -28.77 -19.94 12.14
C SER A 58 -27.45 -20.70 12.17
N ASN A 59 -26.81 -20.70 13.34
CA ASN A 59 -25.63 -21.53 13.58
C ASN A 59 -25.97 -23.01 13.30
N GLY A 60 -25.05 -23.73 12.67
CA GLY A 60 -25.26 -25.09 12.16
C GLY A 60 -25.76 -25.16 10.72
N ASP A 61 -26.38 -24.10 10.19
CA ASP A 61 -26.83 -24.07 8.78
C ASP A 61 -25.85 -23.32 7.87
N THR A 62 -26.00 -23.51 6.56
CA THR A 62 -25.16 -22.89 5.53
C THR A 62 -26.02 -22.10 4.53
N LEU A 63 -25.59 -20.89 4.19
CA LEU A 63 -26.02 -20.20 2.97
C LEU A 63 -24.91 -20.30 1.94
N LEU A 64 -25.15 -21.15 0.94
CA LEU A 64 -24.28 -21.40 -0.19
C LEU A 64 -24.75 -20.59 -1.40
N MET A 65 -23.97 -19.59 -1.78
CA MET A 65 -24.19 -18.76 -2.97
C MET A 65 -23.42 -19.36 -4.14
N ASN A 66 -24.00 -20.38 -4.78
CA ASN A 66 -23.35 -21.19 -5.84
C ASN A 66 -23.90 -20.96 -7.25
N GLU A 67 -24.67 -19.91 -7.45
CA GLU A 67 -25.27 -19.56 -8.73
C GLU A 67 -24.96 -18.11 -9.11
N ASP A 68 -24.72 -17.89 -10.40
CA ASP A 68 -24.53 -16.56 -10.96
C ASP A 68 -25.89 -15.85 -11.02
N ALA A 69 -26.17 -15.08 -9.97
CA ALA A 69 -27.48 -14.48 -9.75
C ALA A 69 -27.37 -13.03 -9.26
N THR A 70 -28.49 -12.32 -9.32
CA THR A 70 -28.66 -11.05 -8.61
C THR A 70 -29.59 -11.25 -7.42
N LEU A 71 -29.09 -11.01 -6.21
CA LEU A 71 -29.88 -10.88 -5.00
C LEU A 71 -30.16 -9.39 -4.74
N LYS A 72 -31.42 -8.99 -4.89
CA LYS A 72 -31.93 -7.67 -4.53
C LYS A 72 -32.49 -7.70 -3.12
N ILE A 73 -32.03 -6.80 -2.26
CA ILE A 73 -32.48 -6.71 -0.87
C ILE A 73 -33.29 -5.42 -0.71
N ASP A 74 -34.51 -5.54 -0.21
CA ASP A 74 -35.38 -4.39 0.00
C ASP A 74 -34.80 -3.42 1.05
N GLY A 75 -35.18 -2.15 0.92
CA GLY A 75 -34.74 -1.08 1.81
C GLY A 75 -34.94 -1.42 3.29
N GLY A 76 -33.91 -1.18 4.09
CA GLY A 76 -33.94 -1.43 5.54
C GLY A 76 -33.95 -2.91 5.97
N LYS A 77 -33.80 -3.87 5.05
CA LYS A 77 -33.70 -5.30 5.39
C LYS A 77 -32.27 -5.75 5.66
N GLN A 78 -32.12 -6.75 6.51
CA GLN A 78 -30.84 -7.28 6.98
C GLN A 78 -30.70 -8.77 6.73
N LEU A 79 -29.57 -9.16 6.16
CA LEU A 79 -29.13 -10.56 6.11
C LEU A 79 -28.21 -10.83 7.30
N THR A 80 -28.53 -11.84 8.10
CA THR A 80 -27.74 -12.27 9.26
C THR A 80 -27.24 -13.69 9.06
N ILE A 81 -25.94 -13.92 9.24
CA ILE A 81 -25.30 -15.23 9.16
C ILE A 81 -24.70 -15.56 10.53
N ALA A 82 -25.25 -16.57 11.19
CA ALA A 82 -24.69 -17.18 12.39
C ALA A 82 -23.99 -18.51 12.11
N GLY A 83 -24.35 -19.20 11.02
CA GLY A 83 -23.69 -20.40 10.53
C GLY A 83 -22.63 -20.09 9.46
N ILE A 84 -22.68 -20.80 8.33
CA ILE A 84 -21.70 -20.65 7.25
C ILE A 84 -22.26 -19.78 6.13
N TYR A 85 -21.44 -18.85 5.63
CA TYR A 85 -21.68 -18.19 4.34
C TYR A 85 -20.54 -18.55 3.40
N ASP A 86 -20.87 -19.16 2.27
CA ASP A 86 -19.87 -19.54 1.26
C ASP A 86 -20.34 -19.12 -0.13
N THR A 87 -19.43 -18.58 -0.92
CA THR A 87 -19.69 -18.20 -2.30
C THR A 87 -18.82 -19.04 -3.24
N ASN A 88 -19.50 -19.80 -4.09
CA ASN A 88 -18.91 -20.58 -5.17
C ASN A 88 -19.39 -20.13 -6.57
N ALA A 89 -20.21 -19.08 -6.63
CA ALA A 89 -20.60 -18.43 -7.88
C ALA A 89 -19.38 -17.81 -8.61
N GLY A 90 -19.46 -17.76 -9.94
CA GLY A 90 -18.49 -17.07 -10.79
C GLY A 90 -18.76 -15.57 -10.88
N ASN A 91 -20.02 -15.16 -10.75
CA ASN A 91 -20.45 -13.76 -10.76
C ASN A 91 -21.75 -13.57 -9.98
N LEU A 92 -21.63 -13.14 -8.73
CA LEU A 92 -22.77 -12.85 -7.86
C LEU A 92 -22.92 -11.32 -7.66
N LEU A 93 -24.13 -10.80 -7.81
CA LEU A 93 -24.47 -9.42 -7.44
C LEU A 93 -25.42 -9.40 -6.25
N ILE A 94 -25.04 -8.70 -5.18
CA ILE A 94 -25.89 -8.38 -4.04
C ILE A 94 -26.10 -6.87 -4.00
N THR A 95 -27.33 -6.41 -4.15
CA THR A 95 -27.64 -4.99 -4.34
C THR A 95 -28.96 -4.62 -3.66
N ALA A 96 -29.20 -3.33 -3.44
CA ALA A 96 -30.51 -2.85 -3.01
C ALA A 96 -31.55 -3.02 -4.13
N THR A 97 -32.81 -3.29 -3.78
CA THR A 97 -33.91 -3.29 -4.75
C THR A 97 -34.08 -1.91 -5.41
N ASP A 98 -33.95 -0.85 -4.62
CA ASP A 98 -33.90 0.55 -5.05
C ASP A 98 -32.58 1.17 -4.56
N PRO A 99 -31.66 1.56 -5.46
CA PRO A 99 -30.40 2.23 -5.10
C PRO A 99 -30.56 3.50 -4.25
N ALA A 100 -31.71 4.17 -4.29
CA ALA A 100 -32.01 5.32 -3.45
C ALA A 100 -32.27 4.93 -1.98
N VAL A 101 -32.67 3.68 -1.72
CA VAL A 101 -33.03 3.15 -0.41
C VAL A 101 -32.20 1.90 -0.11
N ILE A 102 -31.05 2.10 0.53
CA ILE A 102 -30.11 1.03 0.87
C ILE A 102 -30.76 -0.08 1.70
N PHE A 103 -30.29 -1.32 1.52
CA PHE A 103 -30.57 -2.37 2.50
C PHE A 103 -29.79 -2.09 3.79
N LYS A 104 -30.31 -2.55 4.94
CA LYS A 104 -29.76 -2.20 6.26
C LYS A 104 -28.31 -2.65 6.39
N GLY A 105 -27.99 -3.85 5.95
CA GLY A 105 -26.63 -4.38 5.92
C GLY A 105 -26.57 -5.90 6.00
N ILE A 106 -25.36 -6.43 6.05
CA ILE A 106 -25.07 -7.85 6.26
C ILE A 106 -24.38 -8.00 7.60
N ARG A 107 -24.91 -8.84 8.47
CA ARG A 107 -24.35 -9.13 9.79
C ARG A 107 -23.80 -10.56 9.81
N LEU A 108 -22.54 -10.69 10.15
CA LEU A 108 -21.83 -11.97 10.28
C LEU A 108 -21.53 -12.13 11.77
N GLU A 109 -22.25 -13.03 12.45
CA GLU A 109 -22.14 -13.23 13.89
C GLU A 109 -20.79 -13.85 14.27
N SER A 110 -20.43 -13.79 15.55
CA SER A 110 -19.14 -14.31 16.05
C SER A 110 -18.95 -15.81 15.84
N THR A 111 -20.04 -16.57 15.67
CA THR A 111 -20.01 -18.02 15.38
C THR A 111 -19.84 -18.32 13.90
N SER A 112 -19.94 -17.32 13.02
CA SER A 112 -19.97 -17.55 11.59
C SER A 112 -18.60 -17.89 11.01
N THR A 113 -18.62 -18.68 9.93
CA THR A 113 -17.48 -18.91 9.04
C THR A 113 -17.84 -18.39 7.67
N VAL A 114 -17.02 -17.49 7.13
CA VAL A 114 -17.40 -16.67 5.97
C VAL A 114 -16.34 -16.77 4.89
N THR A 115 -16.79 -17.13 3.70
CA THR A 115 -15.98 -17.09 2.48
C THR A 115 -16.78 -16.41 1.37
N ILE A 116 -16.23 -15.30 0.88
CA ILE A 116 -16.80 -14.46 -0.18
C ILE A 116 -15.82 -14.47 -1.35
N ARG A 117 -16.30 -14.85 -2.53
CA ARG A 117 -15.53 -14.84 -3.78
C ARG A 117 -16.37 -14.31 -4.91
N ASN A 118 -15.75 -13.61 -5.85
CA ASN A 118 -16.38 -13.18 -7.11
C ASN A 118 -17.73 -12.48 -6.93
N THR A 119 -17.87 -11.70 -5.85
CA THR A 119 -19.13 -11.07 -5.47
C THR A 119 -19.03 -9.56 -5.56
N THR A 120 -20.02 -8.94 -6.20
CA THR A 120 -20.21 -7.49 -6.17
C THR A 120 -21.30 -7.14 -5.17
N PHE A 121 -21.01 -6.23 -4.25
CA PHE A 121 -21.94 -5.64 -3.29
C PHE A 121 -22.17 -4.17 -3.62
N GLU A 122 -23.44 -3.76 -3.69
CA GLU A 122 -23.81 -2.37 -3.98
C GLU A 122 -24.91 -1.85 -3.07
N TYR A 123 -24.90 -0.55 -2.79
CA TYR A 123 -26.01 0.15 -2.11
C TYR A 123 -26.42 -0.49 -0.77
N GLY A 124 -25.45 -1.00 -0.01
CA GLY A 124 -25.64 -1.59 1.31
C GLY A 124 -25.31 -0.65 2.46
N GLY A 125 -25.89 -0.91 3.62
CA GLY A 125 -25.59 -0.22 4.89
C GLY A 125 -24.41 -0.80 5.67
N GLY A 126 -23.49 -1.51 5.01
CA GLY A 126 -22.30 -2.11 5.62
C GLY A 126 -22.35 -3.61 5.86
N ILE A 127 -21.17 -4.24 5.89
CA ILE A 127 -20.94 -5.62 6.33
C ILE A 127 -20.29 -5.58 7.72
N GLN A 128 -20.98 -6.11 8.73
CA GLN A 128 -20.47 -6.21 10.09
C GLN A 128 -19.95 -7.62 10.36
N ALA A 129 -18.64 -7.77 10.46
CA ALA A 129 -17.99 -9.03 10.80
C ALA A 129 -17.64 -9.08 12.29
N LEU A 130 -18.41 -9.87 13.05
CA LEU A 130 -18.12 -10.17 14.45
C LEU A 130 -17.23 -11.41 14.62
N THR A 131 -17.00 -12.16 13.54
CA THR A 131 -16.10 -13.31 13.47
C THR A 131 -14.73 -12.90 12.93
N GLY A 132 -13.69 -13.63 13.35
CA GLY A 132 -12.37 -13.60 12.72
C GLY A 132 -12.21 -14.61 11.58
N ASN A 133 -13.15 -15.56 11.43
CA ASN A 133 -13.15 -16.58 10.38
C ASN A 133 -13.74 -16.01 9.10
N PHE A 134 -13.00 -15.10 8.47
CA PHE A 134 -13.47 -14.34 7.32
C PHE A 134 -12.43 -14.33 6.20
N LEU A 135 -12.86 -14.73 5.01
CA LEU A 135 -12.11 -14.59 3.77
C LEU A 135 -12.97 -13.87 2.72
N MET A 136 -12.42 -12.81 2.14
CA MET A 136 -12.94 -12.17 0.93
C MET A 136 -11.85 -12.12 -0.13
N ASP A 137 -12.17 -12.60 -1.32
CA ASP A 137 -11.25 -12.67 -2.46
C ASP A 137 -11.97 -12.25 -3.75
N ASN A 138 -11.25 -11.55 -4.64
CA ASN A 138 -11.75 -11.17 -5.96
C ASN A 138 -13.18 -10.59 -5.97
N SER A 139 -13.47 -9.64 -5.09
CA SER A 139 -14.82 -9.13 -4.87
C SER A 139 -14.85 -7.59 -4.89
N ILE A 140 -16.05 -6.99 -5.03
CA ILE A 140 -16.21 -5.54 -5.14
C ILE A 140 -17.23 -5.06 -4.10
N VAL A 141 -16.90 -4.00 -3.36
CA VAL A 141 -17.84 -3.29 -2.47
C VAL A 141 -17.91 -1.83 -2.90
N ARG A 142 -19.07 -1.39 -3.38
CA ARG A 142 -19.22 -0.02 -3.87
C ARG A 142 -20.52 0.66 -3.48
N TYR A 143 -20.48 1.98 -3.38
CA TYR A 143 -21.64 2.82 -3.07
C TYR A 143 -22.36 2.44 -1.76
N PHE A 144 -21.64 1.82 -0.83
CA PHE A 144 -22.17 1.59 0.50
C PHE A 144 -22.32 2.90 1.26
N LYS A 145 -23.36 2.95 2.08
CA LYS A 145 -23.66 4.08 2.96
C LYS A 145 -23.65 3.63 4.42
N SER A 146 -23.72 4.59 5.34
CA SER A 146 -23.92 4.28 6.75
C SER A 146 -25.29 3.62 6.95
N GLY A 147 -25.34 2.49 7.66
CA GLY A 147 -26.57 1.75 7.94
C GLY A 147 -26.42 0.88 9.19
N LEU A 148 -26.39 -0.45 9.02
CA LEU A 148 -25.99 -1.41 10.07
C LEU A 148 -24.62 -1.06 10.65
N VAL A 149 -23.69 -0.64 9.79
CA VAL A 149 -22.33 -0.26 10.14
C VAL A 149 -22.14 1.23 9.94
N THR A 150 -21.48 1.87 10.90
CA THR A 150 -21.14 3.29 10.88
C THR A 150 -19.63 3.54 10.83
N GLY A 151 -18.80 2.49 10.91
CA GLY A 151 -17.35 2.54 10.93
C GLY A 151 -16.67 2.48 9.56
N ALA A 152 -17.15 1.60 8.68
CA ALA A 152 -16.62 1.30 7.35
C ALA A 152 -17.66 0.54 6.50
N ALA A 153 -17.38 0.33 5.21
CA ALA A 153 -18.14 -0.58 4.35
C ALA A 153 -18.01 -2.04 4.83
N LEU A 154 -16.83 -2.44 5.30
CA LEU A 154 -16.57 -3.72 5.95
C LEU A 154 -15.89 -3.49 7.32
N ASN A 155 -16.58 -3.85 8.41
CA ASN A 155 -16.09 -3.58 9.76
C ASN A 155 -15.86 -4.87 10.56
N PHE A 156 -14.65 -5.05 11.05
CA PHE A 156 -14.21 -6.22 11.81
C PHE A 156 -14.19 -5.95 13.31
N SER A 157 -14.48 -6.99 14.09
CA SER A 157 -14.50 -6.90 15.56
C SER A 157 -13.44 -7.74 16.25
N THR A 158 -12.88 -8.76 15.58
CA THR A 158 -11.88 -9.65 16.20
C THR A 158 -11.10 -10.46 15.16
N GLY A 159 -10.02 -11.10 15.62
CA GLY A 159 -9.32 -12.16 14.92
C GLY A 159 -8.46 -11.68 13.74
N ASN A 160 -8.27 -12.59 12.78
CA ASN A 160 -7.33 -12.43 11.66
C ASN A 160 -8.06 -12.54 10.31
N PRO A 161 -9.00 -11.62 10.01
CA PRO A 161 -9.74 -11.66 8.75
C PRO A 161 -8.79 -11.44 7.57
N VAL A 162 -9.14 -12.00 6.41
CA VAL A 162 -8.38 -11.85 5.16
C VAL A 162 -9.25 -11.21 4.08
N VAL A 163 -8.78 -10.11 3.50
CA VAL A 163 -9.38 -9.45 2.34
C VAL A 163 -8.30 -9.24 1.30
N LYS A 164 -8.46 -9.88 0.14
CA LYS A 164 -7.47 -9.82 -0.92
C LYS A 164 -8.07 -9.66 -2.31
N ASN A 165 -7.27 -9.13 -3.23
CA ASN A 165 -7.61 -8.98 -4.65
C ASN A 165 -8.98 -8.32 -4.91
N SER A 166 -9.43 -7.48 -3.98
CA SER A 166 -10.79 -6.94 -3.97
C SER A 166 -10.79 -5.43 -4.17
N GLN A 167 -11.97 -4.87 -4.47
CA GLN A 167 -12.12 -3.46 -4.77
C GLN A 167 -13.10 -2.78 -3.82
N PHE A 168 -12.77 -1.57 -3.38
CA PHE A 168 -13.64 -0.73 -2.57
C PHE A 168 -13.77 0.64 -3.22
N ILE A 169 -14.96 0.99 -3.69
CA ILE A 169 -15.14 2.12 -4.60
C ILE A 169 -16.26 3.01 -4.08
N GLU A 170 -15.96 4.29 -3.86
CA GLU A 170 -16.96 5.33 -3.64
C GLU A 170 -17.97 5.02 -2.52
N ASN A 171 -17.50 4.40 -1.43
CA ASN A 171 -18.31 4.19 -0.24
C ASN A 171 -18.34 5.47 0.61
N ASP A 172 -19.46 5.77 1.28
CA ASP A 172 -19.58 6.96 2.15
C ASP A 172 -18.67 6.89 3.39
N LEU A 173 -18.27 5.68 3.76
CA LEU A 173 -17.41 5.34 4.89
C LEU A 173 -16.07 4.75 4.40
N PRO A 174 -15.07 4.57 5.29
CA PRO A 174 -13.85 3.83 4.98
C PRO A 174 -14.13 2.46 4.34
N ALA A 175 -13.18 1.95 3.55
CA ALA A 175 -13.28 0.61 2.97
C ALA A 175 -13.35 -0.46 4.07
N VAL A 176 -12.38 -0.42 4.99
CA VAL A 176 -12.28 -1.34 6.12
C VAL A 176 -12.00 -0.59 7.43
N ALA A 177 -12.52 -1.13 8.54
CA ALA A 177 -12.20 -0.63 9.86
C ALA A 177 -12.30 -1.69 10.97
N SER A 178 -11.69 -1.38 12.12
CA SER A 178 -11.95 -2.04 13.40
C SER A 178 -12.00 -1.03 14.55
N GLY A 179 -12.52 -1.45 15.71
CA GLY A 179 -12.59 -0.60 16.90
C GLY A 179 -11.20 -0.35 17.52
N ALA A 180 -10.99 0.83 18.09
CA ALA A 180 -9.72 1.22 18.72
C ALA A 180 -9.34 0.39 19.98
N ASN A 181 -10.28 -0.38 20.52
CA ASN A 181 -10.10 -1.33 21.63
C ASN A 181 -10.13 -2.79 21.18
N GLN A 182 -10.23 -3.08 19.88
CA GLN A 182 -10.36 -4.44 19.35
C GLN A 182 -9.04 -4.86 18.72
N GLY A 183 -8.47 -5.98 19.18
CA GLY A 183 -7.33 -6.61 18.53
C GLY A 183 -7.76 -7.30 17.24
N VAL A 184 -7.50 -6.66 16.10
CA VAL A 184 -7.83 -7.19 14.77
C VAL A 184 -6.59 -7.16 13.89
N ALA A 185 -6.01 -8.32 13.61
CA ALA A 185 -4.85 -8.48 12.74
C ALA A 185 -5.31 -8.80 11.31
N LEU A 186 -5.85 -7.79 10.64
CA LEU A 186 -6.34 -7.89 9.26
C LEU A 186 -5.18 -8.17 8.28
N GLU A 187 -5.37 -9.13 7.37
CA GLU A 187 -4.58 -9.23 6.15
C GLU A 187 -5.33 -8.57 4.98
N PHE A 188 -4.80 -7.45 4.50
CA PHE A 188 -5.37 -6.64 3.44
C PHE A 188 -4.37 -6.52 2.29
N THR A 189 -4.49 -7.41 1.29
CA THR A 189 -3.44 -7.60 0.27
C THR A 189 -3.96 -7.51 -1.16
N GLY A 190 -3.27 -6.76 -2.03
CA GLY A 190 -3.60 -6.74 -3.47
C GLY A 190 -4.93 -6.06 -3.80
N ASN A 191 -5.44 -5.19 -2.94
CA ASN A 191 -6.74 -4.54 -3.13
C ASN A 191 -6.62 -3.19 -3.85
N TYR A 192 -7.72 -2.76 -4.46
CA TYR A 192 -7.86 -1.46 -5.12
C TYR A 192 -8.92 -0.60 -4.42
N LEU A 193 -8.53 0.58 -3.96
CA LEU A 193 -9.39 1.52 -3.25
C LEU A 193 -9.47 2.84 -4.02
N TYR A 194 -10.68 3.33 -4.24
CA TYR A 194 -10.90 4.63 -4.87
C TYR A 194 -12.03 5.40 -4.19
N GLY A 195 -11.72 6.61 -3.73
CA GLY A 195 -12.73 7.60 -3.32
C GLY A 195 -13.65 7.16 -2.17
N ASN A 196 -13.20 6.27 -1.28
CA ASN A 196 -13.96 5.89 -0.09
C ASN A 196 -13.98 7.05 0.92
N THR A 197 -14.94 7.02 1.86
CA THR A 197 -15.18 8.11 2.82
C THR A 197 -15.75 9.37 2.15
N LYS A 198 -16.69 9.22 1.21
CA LYS A 198 -17.29 10.34 0.45
C LYS A 198 -17.93 11.42 1.32
N GLY A 199 -18.34 11.09 2.54
CA GLY A 199 -18.86 12.07 3.50
C GLY A 199 -17.81 13.09 3.99
N ASN A 200 -16.58 13.06 3.48
CA ASN A 200 -15.44 13.87 3.93
C ASN A 200 -15.29 13.82 5.46
N SER A 201 -15.56 12.66 6.05
CA SER A 201 -15.39 12.46 7.48
C SER A 201 -13.89 12.36 7.77
N ASN A 202 -13.45 12.83 8.95
CA ASN A 202 -12.05 12.76 9.39
C ASN A 202 -11.64 11.30 9.67
N ARG A 203 -11.53 10.50 8.61
CA ARG A 203 -11.25 9.07 8.62
C ARG A 203 -10.48 8.68 7.36
N PRO A 204 -9.51 7.77 7.44
CA PRO A 204 -8.81 7.25 6.27
C PRO A 204 -9.64 6.21 5.53
N GLN A 205 -9.22 5.84 4.32
CA GLN A 205 -9.84 4.76 3.56
C GLN A 205 -9.62 3.39 4.21
N VAL A 206 -8.47 3.15 4.84
CA VAL A 206 -8.20 1.99 5.70
C VAL A 206 -8.04 2.48 7.13
N ASN A 207 -8.98 2.14 8.02
CA ASN A 207 -9.06 2.70 9.38
C ASN A 207 -9.01 1.62 10.45
N MET A 208 -7.84 1.05 10.67
CA MET A 208 -7.67 -0.08 11.59
C MET A 208 -7.30 0.38 13.00
N GLY A 209 -7.95 -0.23 13.98
CA GLY A 209 -7.49 -0.26 15.36
C GLY A 209 -6.24 -1.14 15.54
N PRO A 210 -5.91 -1.47 16.80
CA PRO A 210 -4.71 -2.25 17.14
C PRO A 210 -4.83 -3.70 16.64
N SER A 211 -3.71 -4.33 16.32
CA SER A 211 -3.68 -5.74 15.88
C SER A 211 -3.76 -6.75 17.03
N GLY A 212 -3.54 -6.32 18.28
CA GLY A 212 -3.27 -7.22 19.39
C GLY A 212 -1.92 -7.92 19.17
N THR A 213 -1.84 -9.21 19.51
CA THR A 213 -0.62 -10.00 19.34
C THR A 213 -0.36 -10.45 17.89
N GLY A 214 -1.31 -10.22 16.98
CA GLY A 214 -1.16 -10.50 15.56
C GLY A 214 -0.58 -9.32 14.78
N ILE A 215 -0.45 -9.47 13.46
CA ILE A 215 0.09 -8.43 12.57
C ILE A 215 -1.02 -7.91 11.65
N THR A 216 -1.25 -6.60 11.66
CA THR A 216 -2.10 -5.95 10.65
C THR A 216 -1.28 -5.72 9.40
N LYS A 217 -1.57 -6.45 8.33
CA LYS A 217 -0.85 -6.41 7.06
C LYS A 217 -1.64 -5.60 6.05
N ILE A 218 -1.06 -4.50 5.57
CA ILE A 218 -1.58 -3.70 4.46
C ILE A 218 -0.53 -3.77 3.36
N ILE A 219 -0.68 -4.72 2.42
CA ILE A 219 0.40 -5.08 1.49
C ILE A 219 -0.05 -4.97 0.03
N ASN A 220 0.78 -4.39 -0.85
CA ASN A 220 0.56 -4.39 -2.30
C ASN A 220 -0.82 -3.85 -2.72
N ASN A 221 -1.35 -2.86 -2.00
CA ASN A 221 -2.63 -2.23 -2.34
C ASN A 221 -2.41 -0.96 -3.17
N THR A 222 -3.42 -0.61 -3.97
CA THR A 222 -3.52 0.71 -4.62
C THR A 222 -4.63 1.50 -3.95
N ILE A 223 -4.30 2.63 -3.34
CA ILE A 223 -5.20 3.47 -2.53
C ILE A 223 -5.20 4.89 -3.07
N ILE A 224 -6.28 5.27 -3.74
CA ILE A 224 -6.40 6.56 -4.43
C ILE A 224 -7.52 7.35 -3.76
N GLY A 225 -7.19 8.53 -3.25
CA GLY A 225 -8.15 9.46 -2.67
C GLY A 225 -8.88 10.29 -3.74
N ASP A 226 -9.94 10.95 -3.32
CA ASP A 226 -10.58 12.01 -4.10
C ASP A 226 -9.97 13.34 -3.68
N ARG A 227 -9.31 14.03 -4.62
CA ARG A 227 -8.63 15.32 -4.35
C ARG A 227 -9.57 16.43 -3.88
N THR A 228 -10.88 16.28 -4.08
CA THR A 228 -11.89 17.23 -3.58
C THR A 228 -12.18 17.06 -2.08
N LEU A 229 -11.75 15.94 -1.47
CA LEU A 229 -11.99 15.62 -0.06
C LEU A 229 -10.74 15.91 0.78
N THR A 230 -10.82 16.95 1.61
CA THR A 230 -9.68 17.42 2.40
C THR A 230 -9.47 16.65 3.70
N LYS A 231 -10.42 15.85 4.18
CA LYS A 231 -10.35 15.21 5.51
C LYS A 231 -9.95 13.73 5.48
N VAL A 232 -9.94 13.12 4.31
CA VAL A 232 -9.83 11.66 4.13
C VAL A 232 -8.38 11.23 3.96
N GLY A 233 -7.85 10.44 4.90
CA GLY A 233 -6.49 9.88 4.81
C GLY A 233 -6.39 8.60 3.97
N GLY A 234 -5.17 8.15 3.69
CA GLY A 234 -4.93 6.86 3.02
C GLY A 234 -5.11 5.68 3.99
N VAL A 235 -4.12 5.47 4.86
CA VAL A 235 -4.06 4.33 5.80
C VAL A 235 -3.81 4.83 7.23
N SER A 236 -4.58 4.32 8.19
CA SER A 236 -4.26 4.41 9.62
C SER A 236 -4.33 3.04 10.28
N VAL A 237 -3.31 2.72 11.07
CA VAL A 237 -3.28 1.56 11.97
C VAL A 237 -2.85 2.06 13.34
N SER A 238 -3.80 2.13 14.28
CA SER A 238 -3.60 2.92 15.52
C SER A 238 -3.98 2.17 16.80
N THR A 239 -3.17 2.38 17.84
CA THR A 239 -3.47 1.99 19.23
C THR A 239 -3.76 3.21 20.09
N LEU A 240 -5.03 3.57 20.20
CA LEU A 240 -5.45 4.75 20.97
C LEU A 240 -5.68 4.46 22.46
N LEU A 241 -5.79 3.17 22.82
CA LEU A 241 -6.13 2.70 24.16
C LEU A 241 -5.04 1.78 24.74
N GLY A 242 -3.83 1.81 24.15
CA GLY A 242 -2.66 1.10 24.67
C GLY A 242 -2.63 -0.41 24.39
N VAL A 243 -3.56 -0.94 23.59
CA VAL A 243 -3.51 -2.33 23.11
C VAL A 243 -2.30 -2.50 22.18
N GLU A 244 -1.65 -3.65 22.22
CA GLU A 244 -0.51 -3.95 21.35
C GLU A 244 -0.87 -3.84 19.87
N ASN A 245 0.06 -3.30 19.07
CA ASN A 245 -0.15 -3.01 17.66
C ASN A 245 1.10 -3.32 16.82
N HIS A 246 0.91 -4.10 15.76
CA HIS A 246 1.97 -4.52 14.87
C HIS A 246 1.61 -4.25 13.40
N PRO A 247 1.76 -3.00 12.94
CA PRO A 247 1.52 -2.65 11.54
C PRO A 247 2.64 -3.18 10.64
N GLN A 248 2.26 -3.84 9.55
CA GLN A 248 3.12 -4.14 8.40
C GLN A 248 2.50 -3.49 7.16
N ILE A 249 3.01 -2.33 6.78
CA ILE A 249 2.46 -1.52 5.68
C ILE A 249 3.49 -1.47 4.55
N GLU A 250 3.33 -2.32 3.55
CA GLU A 250 4.39 -2.61 2.58
C GLU A 250 3.92 -2.62 1.13
N ASP A 251 4.77 -2.20 0.20
CA ASP A 251 4.54 -2.29 -1.25
C ASP A 251 3.27 -1.58 -1.76
N ASN A 252 2.71 -0.63 -1.01
CA ASN A 252 1.47 0.04 -1.42
C ASN A 252 1.74 1.25 -2.32
N ILE A 253 0.79 1.55 -3.20
CA ILE A 253 0.68 2.83 -3.90
C ILE A 253 -0.43 3.64 -3.24
N ILE A 254 -0.09 4.77 -2.62
CA ILE A 254 -1.05 5.61 -1.90
C ILE A 254 -0.93 7.04 -2.43
N LYS A 255 -2.01 7.57 -3.00
CA LYS A 255 -1.99 8.92 -3.57
C LYS A 255 -3.30 9.68 -3.42
N ASP A 256 -3.21 11.00 -3.55
CA ASP A 256 -4.36 11.90 -3.61
C ASP A 256 -5.25 11.88 -2.34
N ASN A 257 -4.70 11.52 -1.19
CA ASN A 257 -5.38 11.58 0.12
C ASN A 257 -4.93 12.81 0.93
N ARG A 258 -5.55 13.05 2.08
CA ARG A 258 -5.12 14.06 3.06
C ARG A 258 -3.72 13.80 3.60
N TYR A 259 -3.39 12.54 3.82
CA TYR A 259 -2.10 12.03 4.28
C TYR A 259 -1.93 10.60 3.74
N GLY A 260 -0.70 10.12 3.61
CA GLY A 260 -0.43 8.77 3.11
C GLY A 260 -0.71 7.71 4.18
N ILE A 261 0.18 7.61 5.16
CA ILE A 261 0.15 6.61 6.23
C ILE A 261 0.21 7.30 7.59
N THR A 262 -0.58 6.82 8.55
CA THR A 262 -0.45 7.19 9.96
C THR A 262 -0.39 5.96 10.86
N VAL A 263 0.50 6.00 11.85
CA VAL A 263 0.49 5.10 13.00
C VAL A 263 0.45 5.94 14.27
N THR A 264 -0.57 5.72 15.10
CA THR A 264 -0.77 6.45 16.35
C THR A 264 -0.72 5.51 17.54
N GLY A 265 -0.01 5.93 18.60
CA GLY A 265 0.08 5.25 19.89
C GLY A 265 1.38 4.48 20.08
N ASN A 266 1.99 4.64 21.26
CA ASN A 266 3.34 4.15 21.54
C ASN A 266 3.46 2.63 21.66
N ASN A 267 2.38 1.89 21.90
CA ASN A 267 2.40 0.43 21.90
C ASN A 267 2.40 -0.14 20.46
N SER A 268 3.18 0.46 19.57
CA SER A 268 3.25 0.09 18.16
C SER A 268 4.67 -0.34 17.79
N SER A 269 4.82 -1.53 17.21
CA SER A 269 6.09 -2.04 16.69
C SER A 269 5.89 -2.77 15.36
N GLY A 270 6.66 -2.47 14.33
CA GLY A 270 6.37 -2.96 12.98
C GLY A 270 7.17 -2.29 11.87
N SER A 271 6.66 -2.33 10.65
CA SER A 271 7.34 -1.82 9.45
C SER A 271 6.43 -0.98 8.55
N ILE A 272 7.04 0.04 7.95
CA ILE A 272 6.50 0.78 6.82
C ILE A 272 7.56 0.78 5.74
N SER A 273 7.39 -0.07 4.72
CA SER A 273 8.46 -0.30 3.75
C SER A 273 8.03 -0.35 2.29
N ASN A 274 8.90 0.12 1.39
CA ASN A 274 8.71 0.03 -0.06
C ASN A 274 7.39 0.62 -0.61
N ASN A 275 6.77 1.57 0.09
CA ASN A 275 5.54 2.22 -0.37
C ASN A 275 5.87 3.37 -1.34
N THR A 276 4.98 3.63 -2.29
CA THR A 276 4.99 4.83 -3.13
C THR A 276 3.85 5.76 -2.70
N LEU A 277 4.21 6.89 -2.08
CA LEU A 277 3.31 7.88 -1.53
C LEU A 277 3.43 9.16 -2.37
N THR A 278 2.35 9.55 -3.07
CA THR A 278 2.38 10.68 -4.01
C THR A 278 1.21 11.62 -3.78
N ASP A 279 1.48 12.93 -3.69
CA ASP A 279 0.48 14.00 -3.65
C ASP A 279 -0.60 13.78 -2.58
N ASN A 280 -0.21 13.23 -1.42
CA ASN A 280 -1.09 13.08 -0.26
C ASN A 280 -1.16 14.40 0.52
N ASN A 281 -1.77 15.41 -0.09
CA ASN A 281 -1.79 16.80 0.34
C ASN A 281 -3.15 17.49 0.16
N THR A 282 -4.26 16.74 0.16
CA THR A 282 -5.58 17.33 -0.11
C THR A 282 -6.04 18.32 0.98
N GLU A 283 -5.52 18.20 2.20
CA GLU A 283 -5.65 19.22 3.24
C GLU A 283 -4.53 20.26 3.07
N PRO A 284 -4.82 21.52 2.70
CA PRO A 284 -3.79 22.53 2.50
C PRO A 284 -3.21 23.07 3.81
N VAL A 285 -3.85 22.85 4.96
CA VAL A 285 -3.37 23.35 6.26
C VAL A 285 -2.36 22.36 6.85
N PRO A 286 -1.06 22.70 6.97
CA PRO A 286 -0.02 21.75 7.39
C PRO A 286 -0.21 21.19 8.80
N ALA A 287 -0.81 21.97 9.70
CA ALA A 287 -1.14 21.53 11.06
C ALA A 287 -2.32 20.53 11.10
N SER A 288 -3.09 20.43 10.02
CA SER A 288 -4.24 19.55 9.92
C SER A 288 -3.96 18.32 9.05
N GLY A 289 -2.83 18.17 8.37
CA GLY A 289 -2.58 16.99 7.54
C GLY A 289 -1.40 17.16 6.59
N GLY A 290 -1.39 16.35 5.54
CA GLY A 290 -0.42 16.45 4.45
C GLY A 290 0.88 15.70 4.66
N SER A 291 1.02 14.86 5.69
CA SER A 291 2.20 14.00 5.82
C SER A 291 2.14 12.83 4.85
N GLY A 292 3.26 12.51 4.20
CA GLY A 292 3.45 11.22 3.54
C GLY A 292 3.31 10.10 4.57
N ILE A 293 4.13 10.14 5.63
CA ILE A 293 4.01 9.25 6.80
C ILE A 293 3.95 10.09 8.07
N SER A 294 3.02 9.78 8.97
CA SER A 294 2.93 10.39 10.30
C SER A 294 3.00 9.32 11.39
N LEU A 295 3.95 9.48 12.30
CA LEU A 295 4.11 8.64 13.48
C LEU A 295 3.86 9.50 14.72
N SER A 296 2.88 9.12 15.52
CA SER A 296 2.43 9.96 16.64
C SER A 296 2.31 9.14 17.92
N GLY A 297 2.82 9.70 19.01
CA GLY A 297 3.03 8.96 20.24
C GLY A 297 2.74 9.77 21.49
N SER A 298 2.22 9.09 22.51
CA SER A 298 2.02 9.64 23.85
C SER A 298 2.27 8.55 24.90
N GLY A 299 2.83 8.94 26.04
CA GLY A 299 3.11 8.03 27.15
C GLY A 299 4.55 7.48 27.16
N SER A 300 4.78 6.49 28.03
CA SER A 300 6.10 5.96 28.38
C SER A 300 6.54 4.73 27.58
N GLN A 301 5.61 4.03 26.92
CA GLN A 301 5.97 2.93 26.00
C GLN A 301 6.80 3.48 24.83
N VAL A 302 7.63 2.63 24.23
CA VAL A 302 8.49 3.02 23.12
C VAL A 302 7.89 2.50 21.82
N MET A 303 7.54 3.42 20.92
CA MET A 303 7.19 3.08 19.55
C MET A 303 8.44 2.55 18.82
N ALA A 304 8.30 1.43 18.13
CA ALA A 304 9.41 0.74 17.46
C ALA A 304 9.05 0.43 15.99
N ILE A 305 8.97 1.47 15.16
CA ILE A 305 8.64 1.34 13.73
C ILE A 305 9.91 1.46 12.87
N LYS A 306 10.15 0.45 12.03
CA LYS A 306 11.15 0.50 10.96
C LYS A 306 10.55 1.17 9.73
N VAL A 307 11.19 2.22 9.22
CA VAL A 307 10.75 2.96 8.02
C VAL A 307 11.86 2.96 6.98
N GLU A 308 11.65 2.25 5.87
CA GLU A 308 12.70 2.08 4.85
C GLU A 308 12.15 1.95 3.43
N ARG A 309 12.96 2.31 2.42
CA ARG A 309 12.66 2.13 0.99
C ARG A 309 11.40 2.82 0.48
N ASN A 310 10.80 3.72 1.24
CA ASN A 310 9.59 4.43 0.82
C ASN A 310 9.96 5.56 -0.15
N LYS A 311 9.10 5.78 -1.15
CA LYS A 311 9.16 6.95 -2.05
C LYS A 311 8.07 7.92 -1.64
N ILE A 312 8.42 9.11 -1.19
CA ILE A 312 7.49 10.08 -0.62
C ILE A 312 7.59 11.38 -1.42
N ARG A 313 6.52 11.73 -2.15
CA ARG A 313 6.53 12.83 -3.11
C ARG A 313 5.32 13.75 -2.98
N GLY A 314 5.54 15.05 -3.13
CA GLY A 314 4.46 16.04 -3.29
C GLY A 314 3.55 16.22 -2.08
N SER A 315 3.93 15.71 -0.90
CA SER A 315 3.16 15.87 0.34
C SER A 315 3.48 17.23 1.01
N LEU A 316 2.72 17.69 2.01
CA LEU A 316 3.09 18.89 2.78
C LEU A 316 4.30 18.63 3.69
N TRP A 317 4.42 17.39 4.15
CA TRP A 317 5.53 16.87 4.93
C TRP A 317 5.93 15.50 4.36
N GLY A 318 7.22 15.18 4.33
CA GLY A 318 7.68 13.83 4.01
C GLY A 318 7.29 12.85 5.12
N ILE A 319 8.01 12.92 6.24
CA ILE A 319 7.72 12.16 7.47
C ILE A 319 7.61 13.13 8.65
N THR A 320 6.57 12.97 9.47
CA THR A 320 6.42 13.66 10.75
C THR A 320 6.50 12.67 11.91
N ILE A 321 7.36 12.93 12.90
CA ILE A 321 7.45 12.15 14.14
C ILE A 321 7.03 13.06 15.29
N ILE A 322 5.98 12.70 16.03
CA ILE A 322 5.24 13.64 16.90
C ILE A 322 5.12 13.09 18.32
N GLY A 323 5.30 13.98 19.30
CA GLY A 323 5.09 13.69 20.72
C GLY A 323 6.22 12.84 21.29
N THR A 324 5.90 11.62 21.75
CA THR A 324 6.90 10.67 22.25
C THR A 324 7.18 9.52 21.29
N ALA A 325 6.72 9.62 20.04
CA ALA A 325 6.99 8.63 18.99
C ALA A 325 8.49 8.48 18.74
N ARG A 326 8.85 7.31 18.19
CA ARG A 326 10.21 6.97 17.73
C ARG A 326 10.11 6.07 16.51
N ALA A 327 11.13 6.16 15.67
CA ALA A 327 11.27 5.31 14.49
C ALA A 327 12.75 5.15 14.14
N ASP A 328 13.03 4.09 13.38
CA ASP A 328 14.33 3.86 12.76
C ASP A 328 14.18 4.04 11.25
N LEU A 329 14.72 5.15 10.74
CA LEU A 329 14.73 5.52 9.34
C LEU A 329 16.09 5.18 8.69
N GLY A 330 16.98 4.46 9.38
CA GLY A 330 18.27 4.01 8.85
C GLY A 330 19.37 4.00 9.91
N GLY A 331 20.09 2.88 10.03
CA GLY A 331 21.27 2.74 10.89
C GLY A 331 20.99 2.65 12.39
N GLY A 332 19.72 2.59 12.80
CA GLY A 332 19.32 2.46 14.19
C GLY A 332 19.26 1.01 14.67
N THR A 333 18.77 0.83 15.90
CA THR A 333 18.73 -0.47 16.59
C THR A 333 17.66 -1.42 16.05
N LEU A 334 16.70 -0.93 15.27
CA LEU A 334 15.69 -1.79 14.62
C LEU A 334 16.21 -2.38 13.30
N GLY A 335 17.41 -2.00 12.89
CA GLY A 335 18.05 -2.50 11.67
C GLY A 335 17.41 -1.94 10.40
N SER A 336 16.85 -0.73 10.45
CA SER A 336 16.42 -0.05 9.23
C SER A 336 17.62 0.20 8.32
N THR A 337 17.46 -0.12 7.04
CA THR A 337 18.47 0.18 6.03
C THR A 337 18.38 1.62 5.52
N GLY A 338 17.31 2.34 5.86
CA GLY A 338 17.01 3.66 5.32
C GLY A 338 16.49 3.55 3.89
N GLU A 339 17.22 4.10 2.92
CA GLU A 339 16.84 4.05 1.50
C GLU A 339 15.49 4.71 1.17
N ASN A 340 14.97 5.58 2.05
CA ASN A 340 13.80 6.38 1.74
C ASN A 340 14.17 7.49 0.77
N ILE A 341 13.27 7.81 -0.17
CA ILE A 341 13.46 8.81 -1.22
C ILE A 341 12.40 9.90 -1.06
N PHE A 342 12.86 11.14 -0.93
CA PHE A 342 12.01 12.32 -0.76
C PHE A 342 12.07 13.22 -1.99
N PHE A 343 10.91 13.72 -2.44
CA PHE A 343 10.86 14.68 -3.55
C PHE A 343 9.73 15.68 -3.37
N ASN A 344 10.06 16.97 -3.39
CA ASN A 344 9.08 18.07 -3.40
C ASN A 344 8.00 17.96 -2.30
N ASN A 345 8.38 17.50 -1.10
CA ASN A 345 7.49 17.56 0.05
C ASN A 345 7.68 18.90 0.74
N GLY A 346 6.65 19.72 0.87
CA GLY A 346 6.83 21.07 1.36
C GLY A 346 5.55 21.85 1.62
N ASN A 347 5.69 22.88 2.45
CA ASN A 347 4.64 23.83 2.79
C ASN A 347 5.25 25.20 3.10
N GLY A 348 4.45 26.27 2.99
CA GLY A 348 4.94 27.63 3.26
C GLY A 348 6.11 28.10 2.38
N GLY A 349 6.34 27.46 1.22
CA GLY A 349 7.49 27.74 0.35
C GLY A 349 8.79 27.06 0.80
N GLN A 350 8.74 26.19 1.80
CA GLN A 350 9.88 25.41 2.30
C GLN A 350 9.67 23.91 2.06
N LEU A 351 10.76 23.16 1.94
CA LEU A 351 10.74 21.71 1.79
C LEU A 351 10.96 21.04 3.15
N TYR A 352 10.25 19.95 3.41
CA TYR A 352 10.34 19.15 4.62
C TYR A 352 10.33 17.66 4.30
N ALA A 353 11.50 17.04 4.31
CA ALA A 353 11.66 15.60 4.19
C ALA A 353 11.37 14.89 5.53
N LEU A 354 11.92 15.39 6.63
CA LEU A 354 11.68 14.84 7.97
C LEU A 354 11.48 15.96 9.00
N TYR A 355 10.38 15.88 9.76
CA TYR A 355 10.10 16.79 10.86
C TYR A 355 10.07 15.99 12.17
N ASN A 356 11.16 16.06 12.96
CA ASN A 356 11.25 15.42 14.27
C ASN A 356 10.67 16.34 15.36
N ASN A 357 9.37 16.27 15.58
CA ASN A 357 8.69 17.02 16.65
C ASN A 357 8.69 16.26 17.99
N THR A 358 9.82 15.67 18.34
CA THR A 358 10.01 14.92 19.59
C THR A 358 11.34 15.29 20.22
N ALA A 359 11.48 15.07 21.54
CA ALA A 359 12.77 15.16 22.23
C ALA A 359 13.67 13.93 21.98
N ASN A 360 13.18 12.92 21.24
CA ASN A 360 13.89 11.67 21.03
C ASN A 360 14.85 11.80 19.84
N PRO A 361 16.07 11.24 19.94
CA PRO A 361 16.95 11.14 18.79
C PRO A 361 16.38 10.16 17.76
N ILE A 362 16.57 10.47 16.47
CA ILE A 362 16.10 9.67 15.34
C ILE A 362 17.30 9.26 14.48
N SER A 363 17.40 7.96 14.20
CA SER A 363 18.37 7.44 13.25
C SER A 363 17.76 7.45 11.85
N ALA A 364 18.43 8.07 10.88
CA ALA A 364 17.90 8.30 9.54
C ALA A 364 19.02 8.26 8.47
N THR A 365 19.95 7.31 8.57
CA THR A 365 21.05 7.19 7.61
C THR A 365 20.61 6.52 6.30
N ASN A 366 21.45 6.64 5.27
CA ASN A 366 21.27 6.06 3.94
C ASN A 366 19.98 6.51 3.21
N ASN A 367 19.45 7.68 3.53
CA ASN A 367 18.27 8.22 2.84
C ASN A 367 18.67 9.18 1.71
N CYS A 368 17.74 9.35 0.76
CA CYS A 368 17.79 10.34 -0.31
C CYS A 368 16.87 11.52 0.02
N TRP A 369 17.45 12.64 0.44
CA TRP A 369 16.71 13.76 1.04
C TRP A 369 16.04 14.70 0.01
N ARG A 370 16.59 14.78 -1.21
CA ARG A 370 15.98 15.43 -2.37
C ARG A 370 16.34 14.64 -3.62
N GLU A 371 15.35 13.98 -4.22
CA GLU A 371 15.53 13.15 -5.41
C GLU A 371 16.06 13.97 -6.59
N GLY A 372 17.18 13.52 -7.17
CA GLY A 372 17.84 14.20 -8.29
C GLY A 372 18.87 15.26 -7.89
N GLU A 373 19.04 15.55 -6.59
CA GLU A 373 20.05 16.49 -6.09
C GLU A 373 21.16 15.77 -5.32
N LEU A 374 22.40 16.23 -5.48
CA LEU A 374 23.54 15.78 -4.69
C LEU A 374 23.26 16.07 -3.22
N SER A 375 23.31 15.02 -2.40
CA SER A 375 23.22 15.18 -0.95
C SER A 375 24.55 15.65 -0.38
N ASP A 376 24.49 16.73 0.41
CA ASP A 376 25.55 17.21 1.30
C ASP A 376 24.92 17.65 2.63
N ASP A 377 25.74 17.97 3.63
CA ASP A 377 25.20 18.29 4.97
C ASP A 377 24.28 19.51 4.94
N ALA A 378 24.62 20.56 4.18
CA ALA A 378 23.81 21.78 4.09
C ALA A 378 22.45 21.53 3.41
N MET A 379 22.45 20.71 2.35
CA MET A 379 21.27 20.25 1.62
C MET A 379 20.32 19.51 2.55
N VAL A 380 20.86 18.54 3.31
CA VAL A 380 20.07 17.69 4.21
C VAL A 380 19.53 18.50 5.38
N GLU A 381 20.36 19.30 6.03
CA GLU A 381 19.96 20.21 7.11
C GLU A 381 18.80 21.13 6.69
N ALA A 382 18.79 21.62 5.45
CA ALA A 382 17.74 22.50 4.96
C ALA A 382 16.34 21.84 4.79
N VAL A 383 16.23 20.51 4.88
CA VAL A 383 14.97 19.78 4.69
C VAL A 383 14.60 18.86 5.86
N ILE A 384 15.40 18.90 6.93
CA ILE A 384 15.08 18.24 8.20
C ILE A 384 14.76 19.30 9.25
N SER A 385 13.91 18.95 10.22
CA SER A 385 13.71 19.79 11.41
C SER A 385 14.00 18.98 12.67
N HIS A 386 14.92 19.47 13.49
CA HIS A 386 15.40 18.78 14.69
C HIS A 386 16.06 19.73 15.70
N SER A 387 16.92 19.19 16.58
CA SER A 387 17.61 19.92 17.65
C SER A 387 18.37 21.19 17.22
N VAL A 388 18.80 21.28 15.95
CA VAL A 388 19.49 22.47 15.40
C VAL A 388 18.51 23.65 15.26
N ASP A 389 17.28 23.38 14.83
CA ASP A 389 16.22 24.39 14.69
C ASP A 389 15.57 24.74 16.03
N ASN A 390 15.44 23.75 16.92
CA ASN A 390 14.88 23.91 18.24
C ASN A 390 15.55 22.98 19.24
N ALA A 391 16.27 23.56 20.20
CA ALA A 391 17.04 22.84 21.21
C ALA A 391 16.23 21.89 22.12
N THR A 392 14.89 21.97 22.14
CA THR A 392 14.05 21.01 22.88
C THR A 392 13.80 19.70 22.12
N LEU A 393 14.13 19.65 20.83
CA LEU A 393 13.94 18.49 19.97
C LEU A 393 15.17 17.58 20.01
N GLY A 394 14.98 16.31 19.66
CA GLY A 394 16.06 15.34 19.56
C GLY A 394 16.85 15.49 18.26
N THR A 395 18.09 15.01 18.26
CA THR A 395 18.96 15.03 17.09
C THR A 395 18.47 14.06 16.00
N VAL A 396 18.77 14.36 14.74
CA VAL A 396 18.59 13.44 13.62
C VAL A 396 19.97 13.05 13.13
N THR A 397 20.26 11.75 13.10
CA THR A 397 21.51 11.21 12.53
C THR A 397 21.25 10.78 11.09
N TYR A 398 21.64 11.61 10.12
CA TYR A 398 21.27 11.43 8.71
C TYR A 398 22.43 11.05 7.76
N ALA A 399 23.68 11.06 8.25
CA ALA A 399 24.86 10.68 7.47
C ALA A 399 25.24 9.21 7.74
N PRO A 400 25.67 8.43 6.73
CA PRO A 400 25.81 8.81 5.31
C PRO A 400 24.44 8.94 4.61
N TYR A 401 24.41 9.59 3.44
CA TYR A 401 23.23 9.77 2.58
C TYR A 401 23.37 9.01 1.24
N MET A 402 22.25 8.74 0.57
CA MET A 402 22.20 7.90 -0.64
C MET A 402 22.16 8.69 -1.97
N CYS A 403 21.54 9.86 -2.03
CA CYS A 403 21.19 10.47 -3.33
C CYS A 403 22.31 11.18 -4.05
N ALA A 404 22.37 10.91 -5.36
CA ALA A 404 23.30 11.50 -6.32
C ALA A 404 24.74 11.54 -5.82
N LEU A 405 25.18 10.43 -5.19
CA LEU A 405 26.59 10.21 -4.85
C LEU A 405 27.45 10.63 -6.05
N PRO A 406 28.47 11.49 -5.86
CA PRO A 406 29.39 11.76 -6.94
C PRO A 406 29.90 10.39 -7.38
N LEU A 407 29.68 10.05 -8.65
CA LEU A 407 30.31 8.88 -9.24
C LEU A 407 31.80 9.08 -9.03
N SER A 408 32.35 8.44 -7.99
CA SER A 408 33.78 8.37 -7.78
C SER A 408 34.36 7.37 -8.77
N ALA A 409 34.08 7.57 -10.07
CA ALA A 409 35.17 7.48 -11.01
C ALA A 409 36.12 8.61 -10.56
N SER A 410 37.19 8.25 -9.86
CA SER A 410 38.40 9.03 -10.10
C SER A 410 38.49 9.12 -11.62
N ASP A 411 38.58 10.33 -12.16
CA ASP A 411 39.14 10.50 -13.48
C ASP A 411 40.52 9.86 -13.40
N ALA A 412 40.59 8.55 -13.62
CA ALA A 412 41.81 7.85 -13.85
C ALA A 412 42.24 8.46 -15.16
N ALA A 413 43.07 9.50 -15.08
CA ALA A 413 43.61 10.23 -16.20
C ALA A 413 43.97 9.19 -17.26
N LEU A 414 43.10 9.05 -18.26
CA LEU A 414 43.29 8.11 -19.34
C LEU A 414 44.56 8.62 -20.00
N SER A 415 45.67 7.89 -19.82
CA SER A 415 46.93 8.29 -20.42
C SER A 415 46.69 8.40 -21.92
N LYS A 416 46.71 9.62 -22.45
CA LYS A 416 46.36 9.88 -23.84
C LYS A 416 47.43 9.20 -24.68
N SER A 417 47.05 8.13 -25.36
CA SER A 417 47.86 7.55 -26.41
C SER A 417 47.16 7.81 -27.74
N SER A 418 47.92 8.16 -28.77
CA SER A 418 47.38 8.44 -30.09
C SER A 418 48.13 7.68 -31.16
N ILE A 419 47.39 7.25 -32.18
CA ILE A 419 47.90 6.49 -33.32
C ILE A 419 47.67 7.33 -34.57
N TYR A 420 48.73 7.65 -35.30
CA TYR A 420 48.61 8.38 -36.57
C TYR A 420 49.70 8.00 -37.60
N PRO A 421 49.36 7.92 -38.90
CA PRO A 421 47.99 7.95 -39.42
C PRO A 421 47.22 6.69 -39.01
N ASN A 422 45.90 6.83 -38.81
CA ASN A 422 44.99 5.72 -38.56
C ASN A 422 43.69 5.99 -39.32
N PRO A 423 43.45 5.36 -40.48
CA PRO A 423 44.13 4.17 -41.00
C PRO A 423 45.58 4.36 -41.46
N SER A 424 46.41 3.32 -41.30
CA SER A 424 47.83 3.25 -41.69
C SER A 424 48.06 2.24 -42.82
N ASN A 425 49.24 2.24 -43.44
CA ASN A 425 49.67 1.20 -44.39
C ASN A 425 50.60 0.15 -43.73
N GLY A 426 50.40 -0.10 -42.43
CA GLY A 426 51.24 -1.00 -41.62
C GLY A 426 52.38 -0.30 -40.87
N THR A 427 52.69 0.96 -41.19
CA THR A 427 53.61 1.80 -40.40
C THR A 427 52.86 3.02 -39.85
N PHE A 428 52.98 3.24 -38.54
CA PHE A 428 52.30 4.34 -37.83
C PHE A 428 53.14 4.87 -36.66
N VAL A 429 52.80 6.06 -36.17
CA VAL A 429 53.35 6.62 -34.95
C VAL A 429 52.40 6.30 -33.79
N PHE A 430 52.94 5.72 -32.73
CA PHE A 430 52.30 5.60 -31.43
C PHE A 430 52.89 6.66 -30.50
N ASP A 431 52.11 7.69 -30.18
CA ASP A 431 52.48 8.71 -29.21
C ASP A 431 52.04 8.26 -27.82
N SER A 432 53.00 7.99 -26.94
CA SER A 432 52.76 7.43 -25.62
C SER A 432 53.19 8.40 -24.52
N GLU A 433 52.31 8.69 -23.56
CA GLU A 433 52.68 9.51 -22.41
C GLU A 433 53.73 8.87 -21.48
N LYS A 434 53.87 7.54 -21.53
CA LYS A 434 54.79 6.75 -20.69
C LYS A 434 55.48 5.63 -21.49
N SER A 435 56.65 5.20 -21.04
CA SER A 435 57.27 3.99 -21.60
C SER A 435 56.51 2.74 -21.16
N GLY A 436 56.47 1.73 -22.01
CA GLY A 436 55.71 0.52 -21.73
C GLY A 436 55.76 -0.49 -22.87
N ASN A 437 55.04 -1.59 -22.70
CA ASN A 437 54.92 -2.63 -23.71
C ASN A 437 53.66 -2.40 -24.54
N ILE A 438 53.77 -2.50 -25.86
CA ILE A 438 52.62 -2.58 -26.75
C ILE A 438 52.44 -4.00 -27.26
N VAL A 439 51.19 -4.42 -27.39
CA VAL A 439 50.77 -5.68 -28.00
C VAL A 439 49.69 -5.36 -29.02
N ILE A 440 49.85 -5.84 -30.24
CA ILE A 440 48.86 -5.67 -31.30
C ILE A 440 48.30 -7.04 -31.63
N SER A 441 46.98 -7.18 -31.56
CA SER A 441 46.27 -8.41 -31.88
C SER A 441 45.24 -8.20 -32.97
N ASP A 442 44.96 -9.26 -33.73
CA ASP A 442 43.78 -9.30 -34.60
C ASP A 442 42.48 -9.45 -33.80
N MET A 443 41.34 -9.40 -34.50
CA MET A 443 40.01 -9.50 -33.87
C MET A 443 39.73 -10.88 -33.26
N SER A 444 40.52 -11.91 -33.57
CA SER A 444 40.45 -13.22 -32.89
C SER A 444 41.34 -13.30 -31.64
N GLY A 445 42.02 -12.21 -31.27
CA GLY A 445 42.92 -12.16 -30.12
C GLY A 445 44.31 -12.72 -30.38
N ARG A 446 44.65 -13.09 -31.62
CA ARG A 446 45.99 -13.58 -31.96
C ARG A 446 46.94 -12.39 -32.04
N VAL A 447 48.04 -12.45 -31.28
CA VAL A 447 49.08 -11.41 -31.27
C VAL A 447 49.84 -11.44 -32.60
N ILE A 448 49.90 -10.30 -33.27
CA ILE A 448 50.61 -10.10 -34.54
C ILE A 448 51.86 -9.24 -34.38
N TYR A 449 51.99 -8.52 -33.27
CA TYR A 449 53.17 -7.72 -32.94
C TYR A 449 53.23 -7.48 -31.42
N SER A 450 54.44 -7.42 -30.87
CA SER A 450 54.71 -6.90 -29.53
C SER A 450 56.03 -6.14 -29.51
N GLY A 451 56.16 -5.13 -28.64
CA GLY A 451 57.37 -4.34 -28.56
C GLY A 451 57.33 -3.31 -27.44
N ILE A 452 58.51 -2.81 -27.04
CA ILE A 452 58.63 -1.77 -26.02
C ILE A 452 58.66 -0.40 -26.69
N VAL A 453 57.87 0.54 -26.17
CA VAL A 453 57.82 1.94 -26.60
C VAL A 453 58.35 2.85 -25.51
N ALA A 454 59.04 3.91 -25.90
CA ALA A 454 59.45 4.98 -24.99
C ALA A 454 58.34 6.02 -24.82
N LYS A 455 58.49 6.92 -23.84
CA LYS A 455 57.66 8.11 -23.75
C LYS A 455 57.86 8.99 -25.00
N GLY A 456 56.77 9.52 -25.56
CA GLY A 456 56.72 10.32 -26.78
C GLY A 456 56.38 9.50 -28.01
N LYS A 457 56.85 9.95 -29.18
CA LYS A 457 56.52 9.38 -30.49
C LYS A 457 57.39 8.16 -30.80
N ASN A 458 56.74 7.03 -31.08
CA ASN A 458 57.40 5.78 -31.47
C ASN A 458 56.90 5.35 -32.84
N THR A 459 57.81 5.12 -33.79
CA THR A 459 57.44 4.55 -35.09
C THR A 459 57.35 3.04 -34.98
N VAL A 460 56.16 2.49 -35.25
CA VAL A 460 55.87 1.06 -35.21
C VAL A 460 55.52 0.59 -36.61
N SER A 461 56.15 -0.49 -37.05
CA SER A 461 55.91 -1.13 -38.36
C SER A 461 55.50 -2.58 -38.17
N VAL A 462 54.31 -2.91 -38.67
CA VAL A 462 53.67 -4.21 -38.56
C VAL A 462 53.38 -4.75 -39.95
N LYS A 463 53.87 -5.95 -40.25
CA LYS A 463 53.55 -6.66 -41.49
C LYS A 463 52.23 -7.43 -41.32
N ALA A 464 51.11 -6.74 -41.53
CA ALA A 464 49.77 -7.32 -41.42
C ALA A 464 48.93 -7.01 -42.66
N LYS A 465 47.90 -7.83 -42.90
CA LYS A 465 46.93 -7.60 -43.98
C LYS A 465 46.02 -6.41 -43.64
N SER A 466 45.32 -5.89 -44.64
CA SER A 466 44.29 -4.88 -44.43
C SER A 466 43.23 -5.38 -43.45
N GLY A 467 42.90 -4.59 -42.42
CA GLY A 467 41.99 -5.02 -41.35
C GLY A 467 41.97 -4.12 -40.13
N VAL A 468 41.14 -4.48 -39.15
CA VAL A 468 41.04 -3.84 -37.84
C VAL A 468 41.81 -4.67 -36.80
N TYR A 469 42.60 -3.98 -36.00
CA TYR A 469 43.47 -4.54 -34.97
C TYR A 469 43.28 -3.79 -33.65
N ILE A 470 43.64 -4.44 -32.55
CA ILE A 470 43.62 -3.86 -31.21
C ILE A 470 45.07 -3.69 -30.76
N LEU A 471 45.48 -2.44 -30.50
CA LEU A 471 46.76 -2.12 -29.88
C LEU A 471 46.53 -1.88 -28.39
N VAL A 472 47.11 -2.74 -27.56
CA VAL A 472 47.11 -2.62 -26.10
C VAL A 472 48.47 -2.10 -25.64
N HIS A 473 48.50 -0.98 -24.93
CA HIS A 473 49.69 -0.44 -24.29
C HIS A 473 49.62 -0.66 -22.77
N GLN A 474 50.64 -1.31 -22.22
CA GLN A 474 50.78 -1.61 -20.80
C GLN A 474 51.98 -0.87 -20.21
N SER A 475 51.73 -0.02 -19.23
CA SER A 475 52.75 0.76 -18.52
C SER A 475 52.38 0.84 -17.04
N GLU A 476 53.35 0.63 -16.14
CA GLU A 476 53.19 0.74 -14.68
C GLU A 476 51.94 -0.01 -14.14
N GLY A 477 51.67 -1.22 -14.65
CA GLY A 477 50.53 -2.04 -14.22
C GLY A 477 49.16 -1.62 -14.79
N LYS A 478 49.08 -0.54 -15.58
CA LYS A 478 47.86 -0.09 -16.27
C LYS A 478 47.85 -0.53 -17.73
N LYS A 479 46.67 -0.83 -18.28
CA LYS A 479 46.46 -1.17 -19.69
C LYS A 479 45.55 -0.15 -20.36
N THR A 480 45.92 0.29 -21.56
CA THR A 480 45.12 1.15 -22.45
C THR A 480 44.97 0.46 -23.80
N SER A 481 43.80 0.56 -24.43
CA SER A 481 43.53 -0.11 -25.71
C SER A 481 43.08 0.89 -26.76
N ASN A 482 43.65 0.80 -27.96
CA ASN A 482 43.35 1.65 -29.10
C ASN A 482 43.01 0.80 -30.32
N LYS A 483 42.04 1.28 -31.12
CA LYS A 483 41.73 0.69 -32.43
C LYS A 483 42.79 1.09 -33.45
N LEU A 484 43.40 0.14 -34.13
CA LEU A 484 44.33 0.34 -35.24
C LEU A 484 43.70 -0.19 -36.53
N ILE A 485 43.73 0.60 -37.61
CA ILE A 485 43.23 0.21 -38.93
C ILE A 485 44.43 0.17 -39.88
N ILE A 486 44.63 -0.96 -40.57
CA ILE A 486 45.64 -1.14 -41.61
C ILE A 486 44.91 -1.25 -42.95
N LYS A 487 45.33 -0.47 -43.95
CA LYS A 487 44.81 -0.48 -45.32
C LYS A 487 45.62 -1.37 -46.23
#